data_AF-A0A2M6WMP7-F1
#
_entry.id   AF-A0A2M6WMP7-F1
#
_cell.length_a   1.000
_cell.length_b   1.000
_cell.length_c   1.000
_cell.angle_alpha   90.00
_cell.angle_beta   90.00
_cell.angle_gamma   90.00
#
_symmetry.space_group_name_H-M   'P 1'
#
loop_
_entity.id
_entity.type
_entity.pdbx_description
1 polymer ?
#
loop_
_entity_poly.entity_id
_entity_poly.type
_entity_poly.pdbx_seq_one_letter_code
_entity_poly.pdbx_strand_id
1 'polypeptide(L)'
;MKLQLEKFGKTLISRELGSEAFKAFQPTLRDLPKNEDLEIDFSGVLTLSPSWADEFLSPLLNQLDDKLILLPSDNLSVIATLRILQEVNKRSFRTQRRTTFGLFF
;
A
#
# COMPACT_ATOMS: atom_id res chain seq x y z
N MET A 1 7.18 7.90 6.95
CA MET A 1 6.21 8.77 6.25
C MET A 1 4.93 8.00 6.01
N LYS A 2 3.77 8.65 6.15
CA LYS A 2 2.46 8.04 5.88
C LYS A 2 1.84 8.60 4.59
N LEU A 3 1.56 7.74 3.62
CA LEU A 3 0.93 8.06 2.34
C LEU A 3 -0.54 7.65 2.34
N GLN A 4 -1.44 8.62 2.23
CA GLN A 4 -2.87 8.35 2.02
C GLN A 4 -3.12 8.01 0.56
N LEU A 5 -3.49 6.76 0.28
CA LEU A 5 -3.69 6.28 -1.08
C LEU A 5 -4.87 6.97 -1.77
N GLU A 6 -5.86 7.44 -1.00
CA GLU A 6 -7.01 8.21 -1.52
C GLU A 6 -6.61 9.49 -2.26
N LYS A 7 -5.39 10.01 -2.06
CA LYS A 7 -4.85 11.16 -2.81
C LYS A 7 -4.72 10.90 -4.31
N PHE A 8 -4.66 9.64 -4.72
CA PHE A 8 -4.69 9.24 -6.15
C PHE A 8 -6.11 8.96 -6.66
N GLY A 9 -7.12 9.02 -5.78
CA GLY A 9 -8.51 8.73 -6.06
C GLY A 9 -9.10 7.72 -5.08
N LYS A 10 -10.44 7.65 -5.05
CA LYS A 10 -11.18 6.71 -4.19
C LYS A 10 -11.52 5.38 -4.89
N THR A 11 -11.53 5.38 -6.21
CA THR A 11 -11.78 4.20 -7.06
C THR A 11 -10.55 3.96 -7.92
N LEU A 12 -9.68 3.06 -7.47
CA LEU A 12 -8.35 2.81 -8.02
C LEU A 12 -8.37 1.50 -8.82
N ILE A 13 -8.75 1.58 -10.10
CA ILE A 13 -9.02 0.39 -10.93
C ILE A 13 -8.24 0.29 -12.25
N SER A 14 -7.81 1.41 -12.83
CA SER A 14 -7.07 1.43 -14.11
C SER A 14 -5.59 1.12 -13.89
N ARG A 15 -5.07 0.14 -14.64
CA ARG A 15 -3.65 -0.23 -14.57
C ARG A 15 -2.74 0.95 -14.93
N GLU A 16 -3.11 1.68 -15.99
CA GLU A 16 -2.38 2.84 -16.51
C GLU A 16 -2.27 3.91 -15.43
N LEU A 17 -3.37 4.22 -14.73
CA LEU A 17 -3.36 5.18 -13.62
C LEU A 17 -2.53 4.71 -12.42
N GLY A 18 -2.41 3.41 -12.18
CA GLY A 18 -1.50 2.86 -11.16
C GLY A 18 -0.03 3.15 -11.49
N SER A 19 0.34 2.94 -12.76
CA SER A 19 1.70 3.25 -13.25
C SER A 19 2.00 4.76 -13.19
N GLU A 20 1.04 5.60 -13.58
CA GLU A 20 1.20 7.06 -13.50
C GLU A 20 1.26 7.56 -12.06
N ALA A 21 0.49 6.98 -11.15
CA ALA A 21 0.58 7.30 -9.72
C ALA A 21 1.98 6.98 -9.17
N PHE A 22 2.56 5.82 -9.52
CA PHE A 22 3.90 5.45 -9.09
C PHE A 22 4.96 6.42 -9.64
N LYS A 23 4.87 6.79 -10.93
CA LYS A 23 5.76 7.79 -11.55
C LYS A 23 5.64 9.16 -10.86
N ALA A 24 4.42 9.61 -10.59
CA ALA A 24 4.16 10.87 -9.91
C ALA A 24 4.71 10.88 -8.47
N PHE A 25 4.80 9.72 -7.83
CA PHE A 25 5.33 9.56 -6.48
C PHE A 25 6.87 9.45 -6.42
N GLN A 26 7.56 9.25 -7.55
CA GLN A 26 9.02 9.11 -7.60
C GLN A 26 9.82 10.27 -6.98
N PRO A 27 9.43 11.56 -7.10
CA PRO A 27 10.13 12.64 -6.41
C PRO A 27 10.11 12.45 -4.89
N THR A 28 8.93 12.18 -4.31
CA THR A 28 8.78 11.95 -2.87
C THR A 28 9.56 10.72 -2.40
N LEU A 29 9.57 9.65 -3.21
CA LEU A 29 10.32 8.45 -2.89
C LEU A 29 11.84 8.66 -2.88
N ARG A 30 12.36 9.52 -3.77
CA ARG A 30 13.79 9.89 -3.80
C ARG A 30 14.21 10.72 -2.59
N ASP A 31 13.30 11.56 -2.10
CA ASP A 31 13.54 12.40 -0.93
C ASP A 31 13.28 11.66 0.40
N LEU A 32 12.77 10.42 0.35
CA LEU A 32 12.52 9.63 1.54
C LEU A 32 13.85 9.26 2.22
N PRO A 33 14.06 9.63 3.50
CA PRO A 33 15.26 9.28 4.24
C PRO A 33 15.48 7.77 4.30
N LYS A 34 16.74 7.34 4.19
CA LYS A 34 17.09 5.91 4.20
C LYS A 34 16.62 5.14 5.44
N ASN A 35 16.40 5.81 6.57
CA ASN A 35 15.99 5.16 7.82
C ASN A 35 14.50 5.36 8.12
N GLU A 36 13.73 5.83 7.15
CA GLU A 36 12.30 6.09 7.32
C GLU A 36 11.46 5.04 6.59
N ASP A 37 10.47 4.49 7.30
CA ASP A 37 9.49 3.57 6.72
C ASP A 37 8.43 4.33 5.91
N LEU A 38 7.93 3.73 4.83
CA LEU A 38 6.78 4.21 4.08
C LEU A 38 5.53 3.41 4.47
N GLU A 39 4.59 4.08 5.14
CA GLU A 39 3.31 3.51 5.53
C GLU A 39 2.23 3.87 4.49
N ILE A 40 1.57 2.86 3.92
CA ILE A 40 0.44 3.05 3.00
C ILE A 40 -0.87 2.99 3.79
N ASP A 41 -1.60 4.09 3.78
CA ASP A 41 -2.92 4.22 4.38
C ASP A 41 -4.01 4.10 3.31
N PHE A 42 -4.87 3.10 3.48
CA PHE A 42 -6.01 2.83 2.58
C PHE A 42 -7.30 3.55 3.01
N SER A 43 -7.26 4.35 4.08
CA SER A 43 -8.41 5.15 4.51
C SER A 43 -8.92 6.02 3.36
N GLY A 44 -10.24 6.03 3.16
CA GLY A 44 -10.91 6.79 2.10
C GLY A 44 -10.93 6.12 0.72
N VAL A 45 -10.18 5.03 0.51
CA VAL A 45 -10.30 4.19 -0.68
C VAL A 45 -11.59 3.37 -0.61
N LEU A 46 -12.39 3.44 -1.67
CA LEU A 46 -13.64 2.68 -1.82
C LEU A 46 -13.39 1.37 -2.57
N THR A 47 -12.66 1.43 -3.67
CA THR A 47 -12.35 0.26 -4.52
C THR A 47 -10.89 0.28 -4.92
N LEU A 48 -10.23 -0.88 -4.81
CA LEU A 48 -8.86 -1.10 -5.24
C LEU A 48 -8.80 -2.39 -6.07
N SER A 49 -8.44 -2.30 -7.35
CA SER A 49 -8.23 -3.48 -8.18
C SER A 49 -6.81 -4.05 -8.04
N PRO A 50 -6.62 -5.37 -8.27
CA PRO A 50 -5.29 -5.96 -8.33
C PRO A 50 -4.38 -5.34 -9.39
N SER A 51 -4.94 -4.98 -10.55
CA SER A 51 -4.16 -4.40 -11.65
C SER A 51 -3.62 -3.00 -11.32
N TRP A 52 -4.39 -2.17 -10.63
CA TRP A 52 -3.90 -0.86 -10.18
C TRP A 52 -2.87 -1.04 -9.06
N ALA A 53 -3.18 -1.89 -8.07
CA ALA A 53 -2.33 -2.11 -6.91
C ALA A 53 -0.96 -2.70 -7.28
N ASP A 54 -0.90 -3.61 -8.27
CA ASP A 54 0.37 -4.22 -8.69
C ASP A 54 1.32 -3.19 -9.31
N GLU A 55 0.80 -2.27 -10.13
CA GLU A 55 1.60 -1.20 -10.74
C GLU A 55 2.14 -0.19 -9.72
N PHE A 56 1.48 -0.04 -8.57
CA PHE A 56 1.88 0.92 -7.54
C PHE A 56 2.68 0.27 -6.40
N LEU A 57 2.17 -0.81 -5.80
CA LEU A 57 2.72 -1.42 -4.60
C LEU A 57 3.89 -2.36 -4.88
N SER A 58 3.86 -3.13 -5.97
CA SER A 58 4.93 -4.08 -6.29
C SER A 58 6.27 -3.38 -6.58
N PRO A 59 6.35 -2.29 -7.38
CA PRO A 59 7.62 -1.59 -7.53
C PRO A 59 8.06 -0.87 -6.25
N LEU A 60 7.14 -0.40 -5.40
CA LEU A 60 7.48 0.12 -4.07
C LEU A 60 8.11 -0.96 -3.18
N LEU A 61 7.52 -2.16 -3.16
CA LEU A 61 8.03 -3.29 -2.40
C LEU A 61 9.44 -3.67 -2.89
N ASN A 62 9.66 -3.67 -4.20
CA ASN A 62 10.98 -3.98 -4.76
C ASN A 62 12.05 -2.95 -4.39
N GLN A 63 11.68 -1.69 -4.17
CA GLN A 63 12.64 -0.61 -3.84
C GLN A 63 12.86 -0.45 -2.33
N LEU A 64 11.83 -0.67 -1.52
CA LEU A 64 11.84 -0.39 -0.08
C LEU A 64 11.95 -1.65 0.78
N ASP A 65 11.59 -2.82 0.24
CA ASP A 65 11.58 -4.10 0.94
C ASP A 65 10.84 -3.99 2.29
N ASP A 66 11.51 -4.29 3.41
CA ASP A 66 10.95 -4.25 4.76
C ASP A 66 10.48 -2.87 5.26
N LYS A 67 10.82 -1.79 4.53
CA LYS A 67 10.40 -0.41 4.84
C LYS A 67 9.05 -0.05 4.26
N LEU A 68 8.48 -0.87 3.37
CA LEU A 68 7.10 -0.70 2.92
C LEU A 68 6.15 -1.37 3.92
N ILE A 69 5.35 -0.57 4.61
CA ILE A 69 4.38 -1.04 5.60
C ILE A 69 2.97 -0.76 5.08
N LEU A 70 2.15 -1.80 4.99
CA LEU A 70 0.73 -1.66 4.69
C LEU A 70 -0.05 -1.53 6.00
N LEU A 71 -0.74 -0.41 6.18
CA LEU A 71 -1.61 -0.23 7.33
C LEU A 71 -2.86 -1.13 7.18
N PRO A 72 -3.40 -1.65 8.29
CA PRO A 72 -4.58 -2.50 8.24
C PRO A 72 -5.78 -1.74 7.67
N SER A 73 -6.61 -2.43 6.88
CA SER A 73 -7.86 -1.91 6.34
C SER A 73 -9.00 -2.88 6.62
N ASP A 74 -10.19 -2.36 6.86
CA ASP A 74 -11.46 -3.08 6.95
C ASP A 74 -12.20 -3.12 5.60
N ASN A 75 -11.69 -2.45 4.56
CA ASN A 75 -12.25 -2.48 3.23
C ASN A 75 -11.99 -3.85 2.56
N LEU A 76 -13.06 -4.58 2.27
CA LEU A 76 -13.00 -5.91 1.63
C LEU A 76 -12.32 -5.89 0.26
N SER A 77 -12.46 -4.81 -0.52
CA SER A 77 -11.76 -4.65 -1.80
C SER A 77 -10.26 -4.57 -1.60
N VAL A 78 -9.80 -3.87 -0.56
CA VAL A 78 -8.37 -3.76 -0.23
C VAL A 78 -7.84 -5.12 0.23
N ILE A 79 -8.54 -5.77 1.16
CA ILE A 79 -8.13 -7.09 1.71
C ILE A 79 -8.00 -8.13 0.60
N ALA A 80 -9.02 -8.24 -0.27
CA ALA A 80 -9.02 -9.20 -1.37
C ALA A 80 -7.88 -8.93 -2.36
N THR A 81 -7.67 -7.66 -2.72
CA THR A 81 -6.60 -7.27 -3.64
C THR A 81 -5.22 -7.59 -3.07
N LEU A 82 -4.93 -7.20 -1.82
CA LEU A 82 -3.63 -7.48 -1.20
C LEU A 82 -3.34 -8.98 -1.14
N ARG A 83 -4.34 -9.80 -0.81
CA ARG A 83 -4.22 -11.26 -0.84
C ARG A 83 -3.84 -11.78 -2.23
N ILE A 84 -4.53 -11.32 -3.27
CA ILE A 84 -4.24 -11.71 -4.66
C ILE A 84 -2.80 -11.36 -5.03
N LEU A 85 -2.34 -10.14 -4.70
CA LEU A 85 -0.96 -9.74 -4.97
C LEU A 85 0.05 -10.65 -4.26
N GLN A 86 -0.20 -11.01 -3.00
CA GLN A 86 0.71 -11.89 -2.26
C GLN A 86 0.79 -13.29 -2.88
N GLU A 87 -0.35 -13.83 -3.32
CA GLU A 87 -0.42 -15.16 -3.97
C GLU A 87 0.29 -15.15 -5.33
N VAL A 88 0.05 -14.13 -6.16
CA VAL A 88 0.63 -14.01 -7.52
C VAL A 88 2.13 -13.72 -7.47
N ASN A 89 2.55 -12.77 -6.61
CA ASN A 89 3.95 -12.33 -6.55
C ASN A 89 4.82 -13.22 -5.65
N LYS A 90 4.22 -14.18 -4.92
CA LYS A 90 4.89 -15.06 -3.95
C LYS A 90 5.74 -14.27 -2.94
N ARG A 91 5.27 -13.07 -2.58
CA ARG A 91 5.91 -12.15 -1.64
C ARG A 91 4.87 -11.65 -0.65
N SER A 92 5.29 -11.45 0.59
CA SER A 92 4.41 -10.94 1.64
C SER A 92 4.67 -9.46 1.86
N PHE A 93 3.59 -8.71 2.11
CA PHE A 93 3.71 -7.33 2.58
C PHE A 93 3.84 -7.32 4.11
N ARG A 94 4.68 -6.42 4.62
CA ARG A 94 4.71 -6.14 6.05
C ARG A 94 3.45 -5.38 6.43
N THR A 95 2.76 -5.85 7.47
CA THR A 95 1.58 -5.19 8.02
C THR A 95 1.86 -4.74 9.44
N GLN A 96 1.37 -3.55 9.81
CA GLN A 96 1.44 -3.11 11.20
C GLN A 96 0.45 -3.95 12.00
N ARG A 97 0.96 -4.81 12.90
CA ARG A 97 0.08 -5.56 13.82
C ARG A 97 -0.63 -4.54 14.72
N ARG A 98 -1.96 -4.60 14.80
CA ARG A 98 -2.70 -3.94 15.88
C ARG A 98 -2.16 -4.50 17.19
N THR A 99 -1.40 -3.70 17.93
CA THR A 99 -1.01 -4.02 19.30
C THR A 99 -2.29 -3.87 20.12
N THR A 100 -3.03 -4.96 20.30
CA THR A 100 -4.10 -5.00 21.31
C THR A 100 -3.42 -5.03 22.67
N PHE A 101 -3.03 -3.86 23.19
CA PHE A 101 -2.74 -3.74 24.61
C PHE A 101 -4.04 -4.06 25.37
N GLY A 102 -3.91 -4.96 26.35
CA GLY A 102 -5.02 -5.72 26.93
C GLY A 102 -6.16 -4.88 27.46
N LEU A 103 -7.39 -5.34 27.20
CA LEU A 103 -8.47 -5.14 28.16
C LEU A 103 -8.17 -6.01 29.37
N PHE A 104 -7.59 -5.40 30.40
CA PHE A 104 -7.80 -5.85 31.78
C PHE A 104 -8.85 -4.91 32.38
N PHE A 105 -10.06 -5.42 32.56
CA PHE A 105 -11.05 -4.92 33.51
C PHE A 105 -11.49 -6.09 34.38
#